data_AF-A0A258RM81-F1
#
_entry.id   AF-A0A258RM81-F1
#
_cell.length_a   1.000
_cell.length_b   1.000
_cell.length_c   1.000
_cell.angle_alpha   90.00
_cell.angle_beta   90.00
_cell.angle_gamma   90.00
#
_symmetry.space_group_name_H-M   'P 1'
#
loop_
_entity.id
_entity.type
_entity.pdbx_description
1 polymer ?
#
loop_
_entity_poly.entity_id
_entity_poly.type
_entity_poly.pdbx_seq_one_letter_code
_entity_poly.pdbx_strand_id
1 'polypeptide(L)'
;MFDIASSELMLVVLVALLVIGPKDLPRVLRVVGKWVGKARGVAAHFRSGFDEMIRQSELEELEKKWKSENERIMREHPADPRADIVGDDRVGGEDAPPVEQPAPDSPSAEMAPKI
;
A
#
# COMPACT_ATOMS: atom_id res chain seq x y z
N MET A 1 -8.85 -11.39 1.33
CA MET A 1 -9.87 -11.15 0.28
C MET A 1 -9.23 -10.20 -0.73
N PHE A 2 -9.12 -10.60 -2.00
CA PHE A 2 -8.16 -10.11 -3.03
C PHE A 2 -6.76 -10.68 -2.95
N ASP A 3 -6.65 -12.00 -3.02
CA ASP A 3 -5.39 -12.68 -3.36
C ASP A 3 -5.40 -12.94 -4.87
N ILE A 4 -5.40 -11.86 -5.67
CA ILE A 4 -5.26 -12.00 -7.13
C ILE A 4 -3.82 -12.41 -7.38
N ALA A 5 -3.60 -13.71 -7.33
CA ALA A 5 -2.33 -14.31 -7.63
C ALA A 5 -1.98 -14.01 -9.10
N SER A 6 -0.67 -13.95 -9.38
CA SER A 6 -0.13 -13.72 -10.73
C SER A 6 -0.78 -14.64 -11.78
N SER A 7 -1.16 -15.85 -11.37
CA SER A 7 -1.87 -16.84 -12.18
C SER A 7 -3.28 -16.42 -12.60
N GLU A 8 -4.06 -15.82 -11.71
CA GLU A 8 -5.42 -15.36 -11.99
C GLU A 8 -5.42 -14.19 -12.97
N LEU A 9 -4.48 -13.26 -12.79
CA LEU A 9 -4.30 -12.16 -13.73
C LEU A 9 -3.89 -12.66 -15.12
N MET A 10 -3.04 -13.69 -15.18
CA MET A 10 -2.64 -14.33 -16.44
C MET A 10 -3.81 -15.05 -17.13
N LEU A 11 -4.69 -15.70 -16.36
CA LEU A 11 -5.93 -16.31 -16.88
C LEU A 11 -6.84 -15.24 -17.48
N VAL A 12 -7.06 -14.12 -16.79
CA VAL A 12 -7.88 -13.02 -17.28
C VAL A 12 -7.33 -12.46 -18.59
N VAL A 13 -6.02 -12.24 -18.68
CA VAL A 13 -5.37 -11.79 -19.92
C VAL A 13 -5.58 -12.80 -21.04
N LEU A 14 -5.42 -14.10 -20.78
CA LEU A 14 -5.64 -15.15 -21.77
C LEU A 14 -7.08 -15.15 -22.29
N VAL A 15 -8.07 -15.09 -21.39
CA VAL A 15 -9.49 -15.02 -21.75
C VAL A 15 -9.80 -13.74 -22.53
N ALA A 16 -9.25 -12.60 -22.12
CA ALA A 16 -9.43 -11.34 -22.83
C ALA A 16 -8.86 -11.41 -24.25
N LEU A 17 -7.70 -12.03 -24.45
CA LEU A 17 -7.12 -12.26 -25.78
C LEU A 17 -7.98 -13.19 -26.62
N LEU A 18 -8.67 -14.16 -26.02
CA LEU A 18 -9.51 -15.13 -26.73
C LEU A 18 -10.84 -14.52 -27.17
N VAL A 19 -11.46 -13.72 -26.30
CA VAL A 19 -12.76 -13.07 -26.55
C VAL A 19 -12.63 -11.86 -27.47
N ILE A 20 -11.67 -10.97 -27.18
CA ILE A 20 -11.47 -9.72 -27.94
C ILE A 20 -10.59 -9.99 -29.16
N GLY A 21 -9.66 -10.93 -29.06
CA GLY A 21 -8.64 -11.16 -30.07
C GLY A 21 -7.32 -10.42 -29.75
N PRO A 22 -6.15 -11.04 -30.00
CA PRO A 22 -4.85 -10.44 -29.68
C PRO A 22 -4.54 -9.18 -30.51
N LYS A 23 -5.15 -9.03 -31.69
CA LYS A 23 -4.97 -7.87 -32.57
C LYS A 23 -5.83 -6.68 -32.15
N ASP A 24 -6.97 -6.92 -31.51
CA ASP A 24 -7.93 -5.89 -31.13
C ASP A 24 -7.71 -5.38 -29.71
N LEU A 25 -7.17 -6.20 -28.81
CA LEU A 25 -6.76 -5.80 -27.46
C LEU A 25 -5.89 -4.51 -27.42
N PRO A 26 -4.82 -4.36 -28.22
CA PRO A 26 -4.04 -3.12 -28.26
C PRO A 26 -4.83 -1.94 -28.83
N ARG A 27 -5.89 -2.16 -29.62
CA ARG A 27 -6.78 -1.10 -30.09
C ARG A 27 -7.70 -0.64 -28.95
N VAL A 28 -8.28 -1.59 -28.22
CA VAL A 28 -9.15 -1.32 -27.05
C VAL A 28 -8.39 -0.59 -25.95
N LEU A 29 -7.19 -1.04 -25.60
CA LEU A 29 -6.31 -0.37 -24.62
C LEU A 29 -6.06 1.10 -24.99
N ARG A 30 -5.87 1.41 -26.28
CA ARG A 30 -5.70 2.79 -26.74
C ARG A 30 -6.98 3.62 -26.58
N VAL A 31 -8.15 3.04 -26.80
CA VAL A 31 -9.43 3.74 -26.61
C VAL A 31 -9.67 4.01 -25.13
N VAL A 32 -9.57 2.97 -24.30
CA VAL A 32 -9.72 3.08 -22.83
C VAL A 32 -8.70 4.07 -22.28
N GLY A 33 -7.43 3.96 -22.69
CA GLY A 33 -6.38 4.87 -22.27
C GLY A 33 -6.65 6.33 -22.63
N LYS A 34 -7.19 6.61 -23.82
CA LYS A 34 -7.61 7.97 -24.22
C LYS A 34 -8.76 8.48 -23.36
N TRP A 35 -9.74 7.65 -23.05
CA TRP A 35 -10.88 8.01 -22.19
C TRP A 35 -10.42 8.29 -20.75
N VAL A 36 -9.62 7.39 -20.17
CA VAL A 36 -9.04 7.57 -18.84
C VAL A 36 -8.14 8.79 -18.80
N GLY A 37 -7.31 9.02 -19.82
CA GLY A 37 -6.46 10.20 -19.92
C GLY A 37 -7.26 11.50 -19.97
N LYS A 38 -8.36 11.52 -20.74
CA LYS A 38 -9.27 12.68 -20.81
C LYS A 38 -9.97 12.92 -19.48
N ALA A 39 -10.47 11.86 -18.83
CA ALA A 39 -11.07 11.95 -17.50
C ALA A 39 -10.05 12.45 -16.45
N ARG A 40 -8.80 11.99 -16.52
CA ARG A 40 -7.72 12.44 -15.62
C ARG A 40 -7.35 13.90 -15.85
N GLY A 41 -7.31 14.36 -17.09
CA GLY A 41 -7.10 15.79 -17.42
C GLY A 41 -8.23 16.66 -16.90
N VAL A 42 -9.48 16.23 -17.10
CA VAL A 42 -10.67 16.88 -16.54
C VAL A 42 -10.62 16.91 -15.01
N ALA A 43 -10.28 15.79 -14.36
CA ALA A 43 -10.11 15.73 -12.91
C ALA A 43 -8.95 16.60 -12.39
N ALA A 44 -7.89 16.80 -13.18
CA ALA A 44 -6.81 17.72 -12.84
C ALA A 44 -7.28 19.18 -12.86
N HIS A 45 -8.07 19.58 -13.86
CA HIS A 45 -8.70 20.90 -13.90
C HIS A 45 -9.71 21.09 -12.77
N PHE A 46 -10.47 20.04 -12.44
CA PHE A 46 -11.32 20.05 -11.27
C PHE A 46 -10.48 20.22 -10.02
N ARG A 47 -9.40 19.48 -9.78
CA ARG A 47 -8.51 19.67 -8.61
C ARG A 47 -8.05 21.12 -8.49
N SER A 48 -7.64 21.75 -9.58
CA SER A 48 -7.22 23.16 -9.59
C SER A 48 -8.36 24.14 -9.25
N GLY A 49 -9.56 23.92 -9.78
CA GLY A 49 -10.74 24.74 -9.47
C GLY A 49 -11.38 24.40 -8.12
N PHE A 50 -11.23 23.17 -7.65
CA PHE A 50 -11.69 22.68 -6.37
C PHE A 50 -10.80 23.26 -5.27
N ASP A 51 -9.47 23.34 -5.44
CA ASP A 51 -8.58 24.01 -4.47
C ASP A 51 -8.93 25.51 -4.30
N GLU A 52 -9.43 26.17 -5.36
CA GLU A 52 -9.92 27.57 -5.30
C GLU A 52 -11.29 27.67 -4.59
N MET A 53 -12.22 26.74 -4.85
CA MET A 53 -13.55 26.70 -4.20
C MET A 53 -13.53 26.18 -2.76
N ILE A 54 -12.69 25.19 -2.46
CA ILE A 54 -12.43 24.61 -1.12
C ILE A 54 -11.97 25.70 -0.15
N ARG A 55 -11.17 26.65 -0.65
CA ARG A 55 -10.70 27.78 0.14
C ARG A 55 -11.81 28.79 0.47
N GLN A 56 -12.94 28.74 -0.23
CA GLN A 56 -14.03 29.71 -0.06
C GLN A 56 -15.30 29.16 0.60
N SER A 57 -15.65 27.86 0.50
CA SER A 57 -17.02 27.47 0.93
C SER A 57 -17.28 26.12 1.62
N GLU A 58 -16.38 25.12 1.71
CA GLU A 58 -16.85 23.77 2.15
C GLU A 58 -15.94 22.97 3.10
N LEU A 59 -14.68 23.36 3.34
CA LEU A 59 -13.85 22.62 4.31
C LEU A 59 -14.38 22.71 5.74
N GLU A 60 -14.86 23.88 6.17
CA GLU A 60 -15.39 24.06 7.52
C GLU A 60 -16.66 23.25 7.76
N GLU A 61 -17.56 23.14 6.78
CA GLU A 61 -18.80 22.36 6.93
C GLU A 61 -18.56 20.85 6.87
N LEU A 62 -17.64 20.38 6.01
CA LEU A 62 -17.24 18.97 5.97
C LEU A 62 -16.49 18.57 7.23
N GLU A 63 -15.58 19.40 7.74
CA GLU A 63 -14.86 19.15 8.99
C GLU A 63 -15.81 19.14 10.19
N LYS A 64 -16.81 20.03 10.22
CA LYS A 64 -17.82 20.08 11.28
C LYS A 64 -18.75 18.86 11.26
N LYS A 65 -19.18 18.41 10.08
CA LYS A 65 -19.94 17.15 9.94
C LYS A 65 -19.11 15.95 10.37
N TRP A 66 -17.86 15.86 9.92
CA TRP A 66 -16.94 14.78 10.30
C TRP A 66 -16.68 14.74 11.80
N LYS A 67 -16.42 15.90 12.45
CA LYS A 67 -16.24 15.99 13.91
C LYS A 67 -17.49 15.59 14.68
N SER A 68 -18.67 16.06 14.26
CA SER A 68 -19.93 15.72 14.93
C SER A 68 -20.26 14.22 14.85
N GLU A 69 -19.94 13.60 13.72
CA GLU A 69 -20.14 12.17 13.51
C GLU A 69 -19.12 11.35 14.31
N ASN A 70 -17.85 11.77 14.32
CA ASN A 70 -16.81 11.15 15.14
C ASN A 70 -17.10 11.27 16.65
N GLU A 71 -17.62 12.40 17.11
CA GLU A 71 -18.03 12.59 18.50
C GLU A 71 -19.23 11.71 18.86
N ARG A 72 -20.18 11.50 17.92
CA ARG A 72 -21.29 10.57 18.10
C ARG A 72 -20.78 9.13 18.22
N ILE A 73 -19.88 8.70 17.33
CA ILE A 73 -19.27 7.37 17.37
C ILE A 73 -18.52 7.14 18.69
N MET A 74 -17.75 8.13 19.18
CA MET A 74 -17.04 8.04 20.46
C MET A 74 -17.98 8.02 21.68
N ARG A 75 -19.17 8.62 21.56
CA ARG A 75 -20.19 8.63 22.62
C ARG A 75 -21.00 7.33 22.67
N GLU A 76 -21.23 6.72 21.50
CA GLU A 76 -21.95 5.44 21.35
C GLU A 76 -21.03 4.23 21.60
N HIS A 77 -19.74 4.36 21.30
CA HIS A 77 -18.68 3.41 21.64
C HIS A 77 -17.63 4.11 22.49
N PRO A 78 -17.86 4.29 23.81
CA PRO A 78 -16.77 4.67 24.70
C PRO A 78 -15.67 3.63 24.51
N ALA A 79 -14.47 4.09 24.15
CA ALA A 79 -13.29 3.24 24.04
C ALA A 79 -13.18 2.44 25.35
N ASP A 80 -13.54 1.16 25.30
CA ASP A 80 -13.47 0.28 26.44
C ASP A 80 -11.97 0.10 26.72
N PRO A 81 -11.43 0.65 27.83
CA PRO A 81 -10.00 0.57 28.13
C PRO A 81 -9.54 -0.87 28.39
N ARG A 82 -10.44 -1.85 28.26
CA ARG A 82 -10.23 -3.28 28.47
C ARG A 82 -10.10 -4.10 27.19
N ALA A 83 -10.42 -3.54 26.02
CA ALA A 83 -10.15 -4.21 24.74
C ALA A 83 -8.64 -4.31 24.45
N ASP A 84 -7.85 -3.48 25.13
CA ASP A 84 -6.41 -3.35 24.95
C ASP A 84 -5.61 -4.25 25.93
N ILE A 85 -6.27 -4.92 26.88
CA ILE A 85 -5.61 -5.60 28.02
C ILE A 85 -5.73 -7.13 27.99
N VAL A 86 -6.36 -7.75 26.99
CA VAL A 86 -6.40 -9.22 26.87
C VAL A 86 -5.97 -9.66 25.47
N GLY A 87 -4.65 -9.73 25.24
CA GLY A 87 -4.11 -10.11 23.94
C GLY A 87 -2.60 -10.21 23.83
N ASP A 88 -1.97 -10.99 24.72
CA ASP A 88 -0.64 -11.63 24.60
C ASP A 88 0.59 -10.88 25.16
N ASP A 89 0.72 -11.01 26.49
CA ASP A 89 1.94 -10.94 27.30
C ASP A 89 3.02 -11.97 26.89
N ARG A 90 3.58 -11.92 25.68
CA ARG A 90 4.80 -12.69 25.38
C ARG A 90 5.88 -11.89 24.64
N VAL A 91 6.82 -11.47 25.49
CA VAL A 91 8.26 -11.21 25.25
C VAL A 91 8.63 -9.77 24.91
N GLY A 92 8.48 -8.89 25.90
CA GLY A 92 9.46 -7.82 26.14
C GLY A 92 10.65 -8.37 26.92
N GLY A 93 11.85 -7.85 26.63
CA GLY A 93 13.05 -8.14 27.41
C GLY A 93 14.34 -7.89 26.64
N GLU A 94 14.65 -6.62 26.40
CA GLU A 94 16.05 -6.18 26.25
C GLU A 94 16.85 -6.66 27.47
N ASP A 95 17.90 -7.45 27.22
CA ASP A 95 19.07 -7.55 28.10
C ASP A 95 20.25 -8.06 27.26
N ALA A 96 20.94 -7.12 26.61
CA ALA A 96 22.25 -7.37 26.02
C ALA A 96 23.32 -7.21 27.11
N PRO A 97 24.23 -8.18 27.31
CA PRO A 97 25.51 -7.91 27.92
C PRO A 97 26.57 -7.58 26.84
N PRO A 98 27.52 -6.67 27.11
CA PRO A 98 28.50 -6.19 26.16
C PRO A 98 29.81 -7.00 26.20
N VAL A 99 30.65 -6.77 25.18
CA VAL A 99 32.09 -7.10 25.06
C VAL A 99 32.34 -8.56 24.62
N GLU A 100 33.04 -8.86 23.52
CA GLU A 100 34.46 -8.62 23.32
C GLU A 100 34.86 -8.85 21.84
N GLN A 101 35.44 -7.83 21.19
CA GLN A 101 36.30 -8.04 20.02
C GLN A 101 37.75 -7.90 20.50
N PRO A 102 38.61 -8.86 20.13
CA PRO A 102 39.87 -8.48 19.51
C PRO A 102 40.15 -9.29 18.23
N ALA A 103 40.66 -8.57 17.23
CA ALA A 103 41.22 -9.02 15.95
C ALA A 103 42.60 -9.72 16.13
N PRO A 104 43.50 -9.83 15.13
CA PRO A 104 43.46 -10.41 13.77
C PRO A 104 44.59 -11.48 13.55
N ASP A 105 44.61 -12.05 12.33
CA ASP A 105 45.78 -12.59 11.56
C ASP A 105 46.53 -13.91 11.89
N SER A 106 46.39 -14.84 10.91
CA SER A 106 47.46 -15.60 10.18
C SER A 106 48.18 -16.80 10.86
N PRO A 107 48.92 -17.71 10.15
CA PRO A 107 49.11 -17.99 8.69
C PRO A 107 49.16 -19.52 8.28
N SER A 108 49.49 -19.77 7.00
CA SER A 108 50.17 -20.95 6.39
C SER A 108 49.31 -22.15 5.96
N ALA A 109 49.19 -22.41 4.65
CA ALA A 109 50.11 -23.21 3.81
C ALA A 109 50.05 -24.69 4.22
N GLU A 110 49.79 -25.71 3.40
CA GLU A 110 50.29 -26.06 2.08
C GLU A 110 49.72 -27.47 1.82
N MET A 111 49.42 -27.86 0.58
CA MET A 111 49.76 -29.19 0.03
C MET A 111 49.09 -29.40 -1.34
N ALA A 112 49.92 -29.32 -2.39
CA ALA A 112 49.70 -29.98 -3.68
C ALA A 112 49.82 -31.52 -3.52
N PRO A 113 49.51 -32.37 -4.53
CA PRO A 113 50.38 -32.50 -5.72
C PRO A 113 49.70 -32.86 -7.08
N LYS A 114 50.31 -32.34 -8.15
CA LYS A 114 50.85 -33.02 -9.36
C LYS A 114 50.07 -34.17 -10.05
N ILE A 115 49.66 -33.95 -11.31
CA ILE A 115 50.20 -34.57 -12.55
C ILE A 115 50.11 -33.53 -13.66
#